data_AF-A0A2X2VJA9-F1
#
_entry.id   AF-A0A2X2VJA9-F1
#
_cell.length_a   1.000
_cell.length_b   1.000
_cell.length_c   1.000
_cell.angle_alpha   90.00
_cell.angle_beta   90.00
_cell.angle_gamma   90.00
#
_symmetry.space_group_name_H-M   'P 1'
#
loop_
_entity.id
_entity.type
_entity.pdbx_description
1 polymer ?
#
loop_
_entity_poly.entity_id
_entity_poly.type
_entity_poly.pdbx_seq_one_letter_code
_entity_poly.pdbx_strand_id
1 'polypeptide(L)'
;MLLTVAARNQKVVVRNYSNATGEEDTASRYTESRWMPTYGIVYKPWDTVSLYANHTEALQPGENITDQESPDYGKSIGILHSKQNEVGVKIDFGTVGGSLALFEIKKPSVIKNETTQEYSTDGEQRNRGVEVNLFGEPVYGSASEQQCDLVTAETDQNAGWRQSGE
;
A
#
# COMPACT_ATOMS: atom_id res chain seq x y z
N MET A 1 3.96 27.47 -0.79
CA MET A 1 4.21 26.11 -0.25
C MET A 1 2.97 25.69 0.53
N LEU A 2 2.50 24.47 0.33
CA LEU A 2 1.37 23.89 1.06
C LEU A 2 1.87 22.63 1.78
N LEU A 3 1.49 22.48 3.04
CA LEU A 3 1.80 21.30 3.85
C LEU A 3 0.48 20.71 4.33
N THR A 4 0.32 19.41 4.14
CA THR A 4 -0.83 18.63 4.59
C THR A 4 -0.32 17.56 5.54
N VAL A 5 -0.87 17.51 6.74
CA VAL A 5 -0.59 16.46 7.72
C VAL A 5 -1.91 15.94 8.25
N ALA A 6 -2.09 14.63 8.21
CA ALA A 6 -3.26 13.94 8.71
C ALA A 6 -2.81 12.67 9.45
N ALA A 7 -3.60 12.20 10.40
CA ALA A 7 -3.37 10.91 11.03
C ALA A 7 -4.72 10.23 11.25
N ARG A 8 -4.78 8.93 10.97
CA ARG A 8 -5.97 8.11 11.17
C ARG A 8 -5.69 7.08 12.26
N ASN A 9 -6.49 7.09 13.32
CA ASN A 9 -6.53 5.97 14.26
C ASN A 9 -7.59 4.97 13.77
N GLN A 10 -7.17 3.73 13.53
CA GLN A 10 -8.08 2.65 13.14
C GLN A 10 -7.96 1.51 14.14
N LYS A 11 -9.11 1.14 14.71
CA LYS A 11 -9.27 -0.05 15.54
C LYS A 11 -9.92 -1.14 14.70
N VAL A 12 -9.28 -2.29 14.63
CA VAL A 12 -9.79 -3.48 13.94
C VAL A 12 -10.06 -4.55 14.99
N VAL A 13 -11.25 -5.15 14.90
CA VAL A 13 -11.68 -6.23 15.78
C VAL A 13 -12.08 -7.39 14.88
N VAL A 14 -11.33 -8.48 14.93
CA VAL A 14 -11.65 -9.75 14.28
C VAL A 14 -12.20 -10.68 15.34
N ARG A 15 -13.39 -11.23 15.07
CA ARG A 15 -14.02 -12.26 15.90
C ARG A 15 -14.29 -13.46 15.01
N ASN A 16 -13.72 -14.60 15.39
CA ASN A 16 -14.02 -15.86 14.71
C ASN A 16 -14.99 -16.66 15.57
N TYR A 17 -15.82 -17.46 14.89
CA TYR A 17 -16.77 -18.36 15.52
C TYR A 17 -16.47 -19.77 15.06
N SER A 18 -16.57 -20.74 15.96
CA SER A 18 -16.47 -22.16 15.60
C SER A 18 -17.60 -22.55 14.66
N ASN A 19 -17.28 -23.05 13.47
CA ASN A 19 -18.28 -23.58 12.54
C ASN A 19 -19.02 -24.82 13.09
N ALA A 20 -18.46 -25.52 14.08
CA ALA A 20 -19.06 -26.73 14.66
C ALA A 20 -19.98 -26.46 15.86
N THR A 21 -19.69 -25.44 16.67
CA THR A 21 -20.41 -25.16 17.93
C THR A 21 -21.11 -23.80 17.94
N GLY A 22 -20.80 -22.90 17.01
CA GLY A 22 -21.33 -21.54 16.98
C GLY A 22 -20.82 -20.63 18.10
N GLU A 23 -19.96 -21.13 18.98
CA GLU A 23 -19.35 -20.34 20.05
C GLU A 23 -18.23 -19.44 19.51
N GLU A 24 -18.10 -18.25 20.11
CA GLU A 24 -16.99 -17.33 19.82
C GLU A 24 -15.68 -17.97 20.26
N ASP A 25 -14.74 -18.12 19.33
CA ASP A 25 -13.39 -18.55 19.67
C ASP A 25 -12.62 -17.34 20.23
N THR A 26 -12.64 -17.24 21.55
CA THR A 26 -11.92 -16.19 22.28
C THR A 26 -10.40 -16.27 22.13
N ALA A 27 -9.84 -17.42 21.73
CA ALA A 27 -8.40 -17.58 21.50
C ALA A 27 -7.95 -16.97 20.17
N SER A 28 -8.84 -16.88 19.18
CA SER A 28 -8.59 -16.22 17.89
C SER A 28 -9.18 -14.81 17.78
N ARG A 29 -9.76 -14.28 18.88
CA ARG A 29 -10.19 -12.88 18.97
C ARG A 29 -8.99 -11.96 18.85
N TYR A 30 -8.93 -11.21 17.75
CA TYR A 30 -7.88 -10.25 17.49
C TYR A 30 -8.42 -8.83 17.62
N THR A 31 -7.83 -8.01 18.48
CA THR A 31 -8.16 -6.58 18.58
C THR A 31 -6.87 -5.79 18.56
N GLU A 32 -6.67 -5.02 17.51
CA GLU A 32 -5.50 -4.15 17.36
C GLU A 32 -5.98 -2.74 16.99
N SER A 33 -5.30 -1.74 17.51
CA SER A 33 -5.51 -0.34 17.16
C SER A 33 -4.19 0.27 16.73
N ARG A 34 -4.19 0.98 15.60
CA ARG A 34 -2.98 1.59 15.08
C ARG A 34 -3.25 2.98 14.52
N TRP A 35 -2.24 3.84 14.69
CA TRP A 35 -2.19 5.15 14.08
C TRP A 35 -1.48 5.06 12.73
N MET A 36 -2.11 5.61 11.70
CA MET A 36 -1.58 5.73 10.33
C MET A 36 -1.36 7.21 10.04
N PRO A 37 -0.13 7.72 10.13
CA PRO A 37 0.19 9.05 9.67
C PRO A 37 0.16 9.13 8.13
N THR A 38 -0.36 10.24 7.64
CA THR A 38 -0.28 10.67 6.25
C THR A 38 0.27 12.08 6.23
N TYR A 39 1.27 12.33 5.40
CA TYR A 39 1.77 13.68 5.18
C TYR A 39 2.05 13.92 3.72
N GLY A 40 1.82 15.15 3.29
CA GLY A 40 2.02 15.58 1.92
C GLY A 40 2.57 16.99 1.90
N ILE A 41 3.53 17.23 1.02
CA ILE A 41 4.09 18.55 0.78
C ILE A 41 3.90 18.90 -0.69
N VAL A 42 3.49 20.14 -0.94
CA VAL A 42 3.42 20.70 -2.28
C VAL A 42 4.22 21.99 -2.30
N TYR A 43 5.22 22.03 -3.18
CA TYR A 43 6.06 23.18 -3.41
C TYR A 43 5.85 23.70 -4.83
N LYS A 44 5.54 24.99 -4.96
CA LYS A 44 5.31 25.66 -6.24
C LYS A 44 6.42 26.67 -6.46
N PRO A 45 7.54 26.27 -7.09
CA PRO A 45 8.62 27.21 -7.42
C PRO A 45 8.19 28.25 -8.47
N TRP A 46 7.29 27.86 -9.37
CA TRP A 46 6.71 28.72 -10.41
C TRP A 46 5.20 28.50 -10.47
N ASP A 47 4.45 29.45 -11.04
CA ASP A 47 3.00 29.30 -11.19
C ASP A 47 2.61 28.11 -12.08
N THR A 48 3.49 27.75 -13.01
CA THR A 48 3.30 26.65 -13.96
C THR A 48 3.86 25.32 -13.49
N VAL A 49 4.64 25.27 -12.40
CA VAL A 49 5.31 24.05 -11.94
C VAL A 49 4.99 23.79 -10.48
N SER A 50 4.45 22.61 -10.20
CA SER A 50 4.13 22.15 -8.86
C SER A 50 4.86 20.84 -8.58
N LEU A 51 5.73 20.83 -7.57
CA LEU A 51 6.35 19.63 -7.03
C LEU A 51 5.51 19.13 -5.86
N TYR A 52 5.26 17.84 -5.79
CA TYR A 52 4.57 17.24 -4.66
C TYR A 52 5.28 15.97 -4.20
N ALA A 53 5.19 15.71 -2.91
CA ALA A 53 5.56 14.42 -2.33
C ALA A 53 4.52 14.06 -1.28
N ASN A 54 4.09 12.81 -1.27
CA ASN A 54 3.15 12.29 -0.30
C ASN A 54 3.66 10.98 0.31
N HIS A 55 3.23 10.73 1.54
CA HIS A 55 3.39 9.48 2.25
C HIS A 55 2.04 9.12 2.86
N THR A 56 1.57 7.91 2.57
CA THR A 56 0.33 7.38 3.12
C THR A 56 0.53 5.96 3.62
N GLU A 57 0.03 5.71 4.82
CA GLU A 57 -0.05 4.39 5.42
C GLU A 57 -1.50 3.88 5.38
N ALA A 58 -1.69 2.60 5.04
CA ALA A 58 -2.99 1.97 4.95
C ALA A 58 -2.99 0.60 5.65
N LEU A 59 -4.02 0.34 6.45
CA LEU A 59 -4.27 -0.99 7.01
C LEU A 59 -5.23 -1.78 6.13
N GLN A 60 -4.87 -3.02 5.88
CA GLN A 60 -5.70 -4.01 5.21
C GLN A 60 -5.89 -5.20 6.16
N PRO A 61 -7.13 -5.67 6.38
CA PRO A 61 -7.32 -6.91 7.11
C PRO A 61 -6.68 -8.05 6.31
N GLY A 62 -5.82 -8.83 6.96
CA GLY A 62 -5.29 -10.07 6.40
C GLY A 62 -6.41 -11.10 6.29
N GLU A 63 -6.29 -12.01 5.32
CA GLU A 63 -7.23 -13.11 5.16
C GLU A 63 -6.96 -14.20 6.20
N ASN A 64 -7.88 -15.16 6.33
CA ASN A 64 -7.66 -16.34 7.15
C ASN A 64 -6.89 -17.39 6.34
N ILE A 65 -6.03 -18.16 7.00
CA ILE A 65 -5.33 -19.26 6.37
C ILE A 65 -6.34 -20.38 6.09
N THR A 66 -6.64 -20.61 4.82
CA THR A 66 -7.64 -21.59 4.36
C THR A 66 -7.04 -22.97 4.03
N ASP A 67 -5.73 -23.14 4.16
CA ASP A 67 -5.04 -24.39 3.82
C ASP A 67 -5.15 -25.41 4.95
N GLN A 68 -5.91 -26.48 4.71
CA GLN A 68 -6.21 -27.55 5.68
C GLN A 68 -4.99 -28.37 6.11
N GLU A 69 -3.94 -28.39 5.29
CA GLU A 69 -2.70 -29.12 5.57
C GLU A 69 -1.74 -28.30 6.45
N SER A 70 -2.03 -27.01 6.69
CA SER A 70 -1.16 -26.15 7.49
C SER A 70 -1.45 -26.27 8.99
N PRO A 71 -0.41 -26.30 9.85
CA PRO A 71 -0.57 -26.19 11.30
C PRO A 71 -1.22 -24.85 11.74
N ASP A 72 -1.27 -23.85 10.85
CA ASP A 72 -1.91 -22.56 11.06
C ASP A 72 -3.32 -22.46 10.45
N TYR A 73 -3.92 -23.58 10.02
CA TYR A 73 -5.28 -23.62 9.49
C TYR A 73 -6.28 -22.92 10.41
N GLY A 74 -7.03 -21.96 9.86
CA GLY A 74 -8.02 -21.17 10.62
C GLY A 74 -7.43 -20.01 11.43
N LYS A 75 -6.11 -19.82 11.47
CA LYS A 75 -5.52 -18.60 12.05
C LYS A 75 -5.71 -17.41 11.09
N SER A 76 -5.98 -16.25 11.69
CA SER A 76 -6.04 -14.99 10.96
C SER A 76 -4.62 -14.43 10.79
N ILE A 77 -4.30 -13.99 9.56
CA ILE A 77 -3.00 -13.39 9.20
C ILE A 77 -2.78 -12.03 9.92
N GLY A 78 -3.76 -11.54 10.67
CA GLY A 78 -3.69 -10.28 11.39
C GLY A 78 -3.96 -9.10 10.47
N ILE A 79 -3.36 -7.95 10.75
CA ILE A 79 -3.55 -6.73 9.93
C ILE A 79 -2.28 -6.45 9.14
N LEU A 80 -2.44 -6.40 7.82
CA LEU A 80 -1.40 -6.04 6.87
C LEU A 80 -1.27 -4.51 6.81
N HIS A 81 -0.04 -4.03 6.91
CA HIS A 81 0.26 -2.61 6.86
C HIS A 81 0.97 -2.25 5.55
N SER A 82 0.22 -1.61 4.65
CA SER A 82 0.73 -1.13 3.38
C SER A 82 1.23 0.30 3.49
N LYS A 83 2.34 0.60 2.84
CA LYS A 83 2.94 1.94 2.79
C LYS A 83 3.06 2.40 1.36
N GLN A 84 2.61 3.62 1.09
CA GLN A 84 2.73 4.25 -0.21
C GLN A 84 3.54 5.54 -0.08
N ASN A 85 4.58 5.65 -0.89
CA ASN A 85 5.36 6.86 -1.10
C ASN A 85 5.14 7.31 -2.53
N GLU A 86 4.94 8.60 -2.74
CA GLU A 86 4.79 9.16 -4.06
C GLU A 86 5.51 10.51 -4.13
N VAL A 87 6.18 10.74 -5.24
CA VAL A 87 6.79 12.04 -5.55
C VAL A 87 6.55 12.35 -7.00
N GLY A 88 6.17 13.58 -7.29
CA GLY A 88 5.90 13.96 -8.66
C GLY A 88 6.05 15.44 -8.92
N VAL A 89 6.04 15.74 -10.21
CA VAL A 89 6.01 17.08 -10.76
C VAL A 89 4.78 17.19 -11.63
N LYS A 90 4.07 18.30 -11.48
CA LYS A 90 2.98 18.72 -12.35
C LYS A 90 3.40 20.01 -13.03
N ILE A 91 3.20 20.07 -14.33
CA ILE A 91 3.43 21.26 -15.14
C ILE A 91 2.11 21.63 -15.81
N ASP A 92 1.73 22.89 -15.69
CA ASP A 92 0.46 23.41 -16.20
C ASP A 92 0.70 24.77 -16.85
N PHE A 93 0.47 24.87 -18.16
CA PHE A 93 0.58 26.10 -18.94
C PHE A 93 -0.80 26.68 -19.30
N GLY A 94 -1.87 26.21 -18.65
CA GLY A 94 -3.25 26.65 -18.86
C GLY A 94 -3.96 25.93 -20.00
N THR A 95 -3.37 25.88 -21.19
CA THR A 95 -3.94 25.18 -22.36
C THR A 95 -3.44 23.75 -22.52
N VAL A 96 -2.22 23.50 -22.06
CA VAL A 96 -1.57 22.18 -22.07
C VAL A 96 -0.83 21.97 -20.77
N GLY A 97 -0.79 20.72 -20.32
CA GLY A 97 -0.16 20.34 -19.08
C GLY A 97 0.18 18.87 -19.05
N GLY A 98 0.85 18.49 -17.98
CA GLY A 98 1.19 17.10 -17.73
C GLY A 98 1.72 16.90 -16.33
N SER A 99 1.85 15.65 -15.96
CA SER A 99 2.48 15.25 -14.71
C SER A 99 3.34 14.02 -14.91
N LEU A 100 4.40 13.97 -14.13
CA LEU A 100 5.26 12.81 -13.97
C LEU A 100 5.28 12.47 -12.49
N ALA A 101 4.89 11.25 -12.15
CA ALA A 101 4.90 10.74 -10.78
C ALA A 101 5.75 9.48 -10.69
N LEU A 102 6.45 9.34 -9.58
CA LEU A 102 7.14 8.12 -9.16
C LEU A 102 6.43 7.65 -7.89
N PHE A 103 5.97 6.40 -7.92
CA PHE A 103 5.32 5.81 -6.76
C PHE A 103 6.02 4.52 -6.33
N GLU A 104 6.01 4.29 -5.02
CA GLU A 104 6.44 3.05 -4.40
C GLU A 104 5.38 2.62 -3.40
N ILE A 105 4.80 1.45 -3.63
CA ILE A 105 3.82 0.82 -2.75
C ILE A 105 4.45 -0.45 -2.20
N LYS A 106 4.61 -0.52 -0.88
CA LYS A 106 5.02 -1.71 -0.14
C LYS A 106 3.79 -2.34 0.48
N LYS A 107 3.53 -3.59 0.15
CA LYS A 107 2.44 -4.39 0.69
C LYS A 107 3.01 -5.66 1.31
N PRO A 108 2.80 -5.91 2.61
CA PRO A 108 3.20 -7.17 3.21
C PRO A 108 2.36 -8.30 2.61
N SER A 109 3.02 -9.43 2.37
CA SER A 109 2.48 -10.65 1.78
C SER A 109 2.79 -11.83 2.69
N VAL A 110 1.92 -12.82 2.65
CA VAL A 110 2.12 -14.07 3.36
C VAL A 110 2.89 -15.03 2.47
N ILE A 111 3.88 -15.71 3.05
CA ILE A 111 4.67 -16.75 2.40
C ILE A 111 4.43 -18.05 3.15
N LYS A 112 4.17 -19.12 2.41
CA LYS A 112 4.10 -20.47 2.96
C LYS A 112 5.51 -21.06 2.99
N ASN A 113 5.94 -21.55 4.14
CA ASN A 113 7.15 -22.36 4.22
C ASN A 113 6.85 -23.76 3.67
N GLU A 114 7.51 -24.16 2.59
CA GLU A 114 7.27 -25.46 1.96
C GLU A 114 7.76 -26.65 2.80
N THR A 115 8.65 -26.43 3.78
CA THR A 115 9.19 -27.48 4.66
C THR A 115 8.38 -27.64 5.94
N THR A 116 7.97 -26.55 6.59
CA THR A 116 7.17 -26.59 7.84
C THR A 116 5.67 -26.44 7.62
N GLN A 117 5.24 -26.09 6.40
CA GLN A 117 3.85 -25.76 6.04
C GLN A 117 3.26 -24.59 6.83
N GLU A 118 4.07 -23.87 7.60
CA GLU A 118 3.69 -22.67 8.35
C GLU A 118 3.58 -21.46 7.43
N TYR A 119 2.66 -20.55 7.76
CA TYR A 119 2.50 -19.29 7.03
C TYR A 119 3.18 -18.17 7.81
N SER A 120 4.17 -17.52 7.20
CA SER A 120 4.80 -16.32 7.75
C SER A 120 4.39 -15.07 6.98
N THR A 121 4.26 -13.94 7.67
CA THR A 121 4.00 -12.61 7.08
C THR A 121 5.29 -11.91 6.60
N ASP A 122 6.40 -12.64 6.48
CA ASP A 122 7.72 -12.09 6.11
C ASP A 122 7.87 -11.75 4.62
N GLY A 123 6.83 -11.93 3.80
CA GLY A 123 6.87 -11.48 2.41
C GLY A 123 6.60 -9.98 2.29
N GLU A 124 7.32 -9.31 1.39
CA GLU A 124 7.00 -7.93 1.00
C GLU A 124 6.83 -7.88 -0.53
N GLN A 125 5.64 -7.51 -0.98
CA GLN A 125 5.42 -7.12 -2.36
C GLN A 125 5.69 -5.62 -2.49
N ARG A 126 6.57 -5.26 -3.40
CA ARG A 126 6.94 -3.88 -3.69
C ARG A 126 6.60 -3.53 -5.13
N ASN A 127 5.60 -2.67 -5.29
CA ASN A 127 5.21 -2.14 -6.59
C ASN A 127 5.83 -0.76 -6.77
N ARG A 128 6.68 -0.60 -7.78
CA ARG A 128 7.30 0.67 -8.15
C ARG A 128 6.89 1.04 -9.55
N GLY A 129 6.50 2.28 -9.76
CA GLY A 129 6.08 2.70 -11.07
C GLY A 129 6.38 4.16 -11.36
N VAL A 130 6.24 4.46 -12.64
CA VAL A 130 6.31 5.79 -13.20
C VAL A 130 4.99 6.04 -13.91
N GLU A 131 4.30 7.11 -13.54
CA GLU A 131 3.06 7.53 -14.20
C GLU A 131 3.34 8.82 -14.95
N VAL A 132 2.93 8.85 -16.22
CA VAL A 132 3.02 10.01 -17.08
C VAL A 132 1.61 10.34 -17.56
N ASN A 133 1.14 11.53 -17.22
CA ASN A 133 -0.12 12.06 -17.73
C ASN A 133 0.17 13.32 -18.56
N LEU A 134 -0.45 13.41 -19.73
CA LEU A 134 -0.40 14.56 -20.62
C LEU A 134 -1.84 14.94 -20.99
N PHE A 135 -2.22 16.19 -20.76
CA PHE A 135 -3.56 16.70 -21.04
C PHE A 135 -3.51 18.08 -21.67
N GLY A 136 -4.46 18.39 -22.54
CA GLY A 136 -4.60 19.74 -23.09
C GLY A 136 -5.28 19.81 -24.44
N GLU A 137 -5.34 21.03 -24.95
CA GLU A 137 -5.87 21.37 -26.27
C GLU A 137 -4.72 21.72 -27.24
N PRO A 138 -4.18 20.75 -28.00
CA PRO A 138 -3.12 21.01 -28.97
C PRO A 138 -3.60 21.87 -30.17
N VAL A 139 -4.91 21.93 -30.42
CA VAL A 139 -5.56 22.78 -31.44
C VAL A 139 -6.82 23.40 -30.82
N TYR A 140 -7.12 24.67 -31.16
CA TYR A 140 -8.34 25.36 -30.70
C TYR A 140 -9.59 24.52 -30.96
N GLY A 141 -10.24 24.07 -29.88
CA GLY A 141 -11.48 23.28 -29.93
C GLY A 141 -11.32 21.77 -29.91
N SER A 142 -10.11 21.22 -29.72
CA SER A 142 -9.90 19.78 -29.55
C SER A 142 -9.26 19.47 -28.19
N ALA A 143 -10.04 18.97 -27.23
CA ALA A 143 -9.53 18.45 -25.97
C ALA A 143 -8.97 17.03 -26.17
N SER A 144 -7.75 16.79 -25.70
CA SER A 144 -7.12 15.46 -25.68
C SER A 144 -6.47 15.20 -24.33
N GLU A 145 -6.67 13.98 -23.81
CA GLU A 145 -6.02 13.51 -22.60
C GLU A 145 -5.41 12.14 -22.89
N GLN A 146 -4.12 12.00 -22.57
CA GLN A 146 -3.33 10.79 -22.77
C GLN A 146 -2.64 10.45 -21.46
N GLN A 147 -2.85 9.23 -20.98
CA GLN A 147 -2.20 8.70 -19.79
C GLN A 147 -1.42 7.44 -20.16
N CYS A 148 -0.18 7.36 -19.70
CA CYS A 148 0.72 6.24 -19.88
C CYS A 148 1.36 5.89 -18.54
N ASP A 149 1.10 4.67 -18.07
CA ASP A 149 1.61 4.18 -16.79
C ASP A 149 2.56 2.99 -17.03
N LEU A 150 3.74 3.05 -16.43
CA LEU A 150 4.70 1.95 -16.43
C LEU A 150 4.90 1.47 -15.00
N VAL A 151 4.47 0.24 -14.71
CA VAL A 151 4.53 -0.34 -13.37
C VAL A 151 5.42 -1.57 -13.39
N THR A 152 6.39 -1.60 -12.49
CA THR A 152 7.21 -2.77 -12.18
C THR A 152 6.82 -3.29 -10.79
N ALA A 153 6.33 -4.52 -10.72
CA ALA A 153 6.05 -5.20 -9.47
C ALA A 153 7.19 -6.17 -9.15
N GLU A 154 7.81 -6.01 -7.99
CA GLU A 154 8.81 -6.94 -7.47
C GLU A 154 8.28 -7.55 -6.17
N THR A 155 8.41 -8.87 -6.04
CA THR A 155 8.07 -9.57 -4.81
C THR A 155 9.37 -9.97 -4.12
N ASP A 156 9.67 -9.35 -2.99
CA ASP A 156 10.80 -9.72 -2.14
C ASP A 156 10.33 -10.79 -1.14
N GLN A 157 10.85 -12.01 -1.30
CA GLN A 157 10.54 -13.14 -0.45
C GLN A 157 11.51 -13.29 0.74
N ASN A 158 12.30 -12.26 1.06
CA ASN A 158 13.53 -12.43 1.85
C ASN A 158 13.64 -11.54 3.11
N ALA A 159 12.54 -11.19 3.79
CA ALA A 159 12.63 -10.40 5.03
C ALA A 159 13.04 -11.22 6.28
N GLY A 160 13.15 -12.55 6.18
CA GLY A 160 13.43 -13.44 7.33
C GLY A 160 14.90 -13.84 7.57
N TRP A 161 15.84 -13.56 6.64
CA TRP A 161 17.21 -14.13 6.72
C TRP A 161 18.35 -13.11 6.93
N ARG A 162 18.04 -11.85 7.22
CA ARG A 162 19.06 -10.88 7.64
C ARG A 162 19.17 -10.79 9.16
N GLN A 163 20.02 -11.67 9.70
CA GLN A 163 20.83 -11.53 10.93
C GLN A 163 20.10 -11.28 12.26
N SER A 164 19.82 -12.37 12.98
CA SER A 164 20.18 -12.47 14.41
C SER A 164 21.61 -13.02 14.47
N GLY A 165 22.60 -12.13 14.38
CA GLY A 165 24.00 -12.44 14.65
C GLY A 165 24.49 -11.55 15.78
N GLU A 166 24.39 -12.06 17.00
CA GLU A 166 25.25 -11.70 18.13
C GLU A 166 26.03 -12.94 18.56
#